data_AF-A0A356D486-F1
#
_entry.id   AF-A0A356D486-F1
#
_cell.length_a   1.000
_cell.length_b   1.000
_cell.length_c   1.000
_cell.angle_alpha   90.00
_cell.angle_beta   90.00
_cell.angle_gamma   90.00
#
_symmetry.space_group_name_H-M   'P 1'
#
loop_
_entity.id
_entity.type
_entity.pdbx_description
1 polymer ?
#
loop_
_entity_poly.entity_id
_entity_poly.type
_entity_poly.pdbx_seq_one_letter_code
_entity_poly.pdbx_strand_id
1 'polypeptide(L)' 'MIERFNASFRCEFLNAYLFESLSQVREIAWFWLQDYNQNRTLENLNHLPPEAYHKQLENAKLVCLN' A
#
# COMPACT_ATOMS: atom_id res chain seq x y z
N MET A 1 2.73 6.93 -5.95
CA MET A 1 2.17 6.03 -4.91
C MET A 1 0.95 6.60 -4.23
N ILE A 2 1.02 7.80 -3.64
CA ILE A 2 -0.03 8.29 -2.73
C ILE A 2 -1.38 8.54 -3.40
N GLU A 3 -1.39 9.10 -4.61
CA GLU A 3 -2.63 9.35 -5.37
C GLU A 3 -3.33 8.05 -5.74
N ARG A 4 -2.57 7.06 -6.25
CA ARG A 4 -3.08 5.72 -6.56
C ARG A 4 -3.58 5.00 -5.32
N PHE A 5 -2.83 5.09 -4.21
CA PHE A 5 -3.26 4.55 -2.92
C PHE A 5 -4.59 5.15 -2.49
N ASN A 6 -4.71 6.49 -2.48
CA ASN A 6 -5.93 7.18 -2.06
C ASN A 6 -7.11 6.88 -2.99
N ALA A 7 -6.86 6.74 -4.30
CA ALA A 7 -7.89 6.35 -5.25
C ALA A 7 -8.40 4.93 -4.97
N SER A 8 -7.50 3.96 -4.82
CA SER A 8 -7.86 2.58 -4.50
C SER A 8 -8.48 2.45 -3.11
N PHE A 9 -7.98 3.15 -2.11
CA PHE A 9 -8.54 3.13 -0.75
C PHE A 9 -9.98 3.64 -0.74
N ARG A 10 -10.31 4.67 -1.53
CA ARG A 10 -11.70 5.13 -1.68
C ARG A 10 -12.55 4.14 -2.47
N CYS A 11 -12.12 3.75 -3.66
CA CYS A 11 -12.96 2.99 -4.59
C CYS A 11 -13.08 1.51 -4.25
N GLU A 12 -11.98 0.89 -3.80
CA GLU A 12 -11.89 -0.56 -3.61
C GLU A 12 -12.06 -0.98 -2.16
N PHE A 13 -11.86 -0.05 -1.21
CA PHE A 13 -12.08 -0.30 0.21
C PHE A 13 -13.31 0.46 0.72
N LEU A 14 -13.25 1.79 0.86
CA LEU A 14 -14.35 2.54 1.51
C LEU A 14 -15.70 2.40 0.80
N ASN A 15 -15.72 2.36 -0.53
CA ASN A 15 -16.96 2.23 -1.30
C ASN A 15 -17.43 0.77 -1.44
N ALA A 16 -16.57 -0.22 -1.18
CA ALA A 16 -16.89 -1.63 -1.39
C ALA A 16 -17.53 -2.29 -0.15
N TYR A 17 -17.34 -1.71 1.04
CA TYR A 17 -17.81 -2.26 2.30
C TYR A 17 -18.79 -1.31 2.99
N LEU A 18 -19.82 -1.88 3.62
CA LEU A 18 -20.63 -1.19 4.62
C LEU A 18 -20.06 -1.51 6.00
N PHE A 19 -19.82 -0.48 6.81
CA PHE A 19 -19.26 -0.64 8.14
C PHE A 19 -20.26 -0.25 9.23
N GLU A 20 -20.24 -0.99 10.32
CA GLU A 20 -21.13 -0.82 11.47
C GLU A 20 -20.49 0.02 12.59
N SER A 21 -19.16 0.13 12.60
CA SER A 21 -18.43 0.94 13.58
C SER A 21 -17.05 1.37 13.08
N LEU A 22 -16.50 2.43 13.70
CA LEU A 22 -15.12 2.86 13.44
C LEU A 22 -14.09 1.78 13.80
N SER A 23 -14.35 0.99 14.85
CA SER A 23 -13.47 -0.11 15.25
C SER A 23 -13.35 -1.15 14.14
N GLN A 24 -14.49 -1.52 13.54
CA GLN A 24 -14.53 -2.45 12.40
C GLN A 24 -13.77 -1.89 11.19
N VAL A 25 -14.01 -0.61 10.83
CA VAL A 25 -13.28 0.04 9.72
C VAL A 25 -11.77 -0.04 9.94
N ARG A 26 -11.30 0.25 11.16
CA ARG A 26 -9.87 0.27 11.50
C ARG A 26 -9.23 -1.12 11.38
N GLU A 27 -9.93 -2.16 11.84
CA GLU A 27 -9.44 -3.53 11.76
C GLU A 27 -9.29 -3.97 10.30
N ILE A 28 -10.34 -3.81 9.49
CA ILE A 28 -10.32 -4.25 8.09
C ILE A 28 -9.36 -3.38 7.26
N ALA A 29 -9.29 -2.07 7.54
CA ALA A 29 -8.33 -1.17 6.90
C ALA A 29 -6.88 -1.58 7.17
N TRP A 30 -6.58 -2.12 8.36
CA TRP A 30 -5.24 -2.61 8.67
C TRP A 30 -4.85 -3.76 7.74
N PHE A 31 -5.73 -4.76 7.58
CA PHE A 31 -5.48 -5.88 6.67
C PHE A 31 -5.37 -5.44 5.21
N TRP A 32 -6.28 -4.56 4.76
CA TRP A 32 -6.25 -4.03 3.39
C TRP A 32 -4.96 -3.25 3.11
N LEU A 33 -4.49 -2.44 4.08
CA LEU A 33 -3.25 -1.69 3.96
C LEU A 33 -2.02 -2.62 3.87
N GLN A 34 -1.98 -3.70 4.66
CA GLN A 34 -0.90 -4.69 4.55
C GLN A 34 -0.89 -5.31 3.15
N ASP A 35 -2.05 -5.77 2.67
CA ASP A 35 -2.15 -6.37 1.33
C ASP A 35 -1.72 -5.39 0.22
N TYR A 36 -2.20 -4.15 0.27
CA TYR A 36 -1.82 -3.12 -0.68
C TYR A 36 -0.30 -2.88 -0.70
N ASN A 37 0.34 -2.81 0.48
CA ASN A 37 1.76 -2.50 0.58
C ASN A 37 2.67 -3.69 0.23
N GLN A 38 2.24 -4.91 0.55
CA GLN A 38 3.07 -6.12 0.49
C GLN A 38 2.84 -6.95 -0.76
N ASN A 39 1.63 -6.94 -1.32
CA ASN A 39 1.27 -7.86 -2.40
C ASN A 39 0.94 -7.13 -3.71
N ARG A 40 0.49 -5.87 -3.63
CA ARG A 40 0.00 -5.17 -4.83
C ARG A 40 1.13 -4.62 -5.70
N THR A 41 1.46 -5.33 -6.76
CA THR A 41 2.45 -4.90 -7.74
C THR A 41 1.97 -3.71 -8.56
N LEU A 42 2.84 -2.74 -8.79
CA LEU A 42 2.54 -1.58 -9.63
C LEU A 42 3.52 -1.50 -10.80
N GLU A 43 3.00 -1.30 -12.02
CA GLU A 43 3.81 -1.22 -13.25
C GLU A 43 4.89 -0.13 -13.16
N ASN A 44 4.53 1.03 -12.60
CA ASN A 44 5.45 2.14 -12.40
C ASN A 44 6.52 1.89 -11.32
N LEU A 45 6.45 0.76 -10.60
CA LEU A 45 7.42 0.31 -9.61
C LEU A 45 8.16 -0.94 -10.05
N ASN A 46 8.34 -1.13 -11.36
CA ASN A 46 8.96 -2.32 -11.93
C ASN A 46 8.23 -3.61 -11.52
N HIS A 47 6.89 -3.54 -11.44
CA HIS A 47 6.04 -4.64 -10.96
C HIS A 47 6.34 -5.10 -9.53
N LEU A 48 6.89 -4.22 -8.69
CA LEU A 48 7.10 -4.51 -7.27
C LEU A 48 5.94 -3.96 -6.42
N PRO A 49 5.64 -4.61 -5.29
CA PRO A 49 4.84 -4.01 -4.24
C PRO A 49 5.52 -2.77 -3.64
N PRO A 50 4.74 -1.80 -3.11
CA PRO A 50 5.28 -0.59 -2.49
C PRO A 50 6.38 -0.84 -1.46
N GLU A 51 6.22 -1.84 -0.59
CA GLU A 51 7.20 -2.15 0.45
C GLU A 51 8.51 -2.70 -0.14
N ALA A 52 8.42 -3.59 -1.14
CA ALA A 52 9.60 -4.15 -1.80
C ALA A 52 10.37 -3.06 -2.57
N TYR A 53 9.66 -2.17 -3.26
CA TYR A 53 10.26 -1.02 -3.92
C TYR A 53 10.96 -0.08 -2.92
N HIS A 54 10.35 0.17 -1.76
CA HIS A 54 10.96 0.98 -0.70
C HIS A 54 12.28 0.39 -0.22
N LYS A 55 12.31 -0.92 0.09
CA LYS A 55 13.52 -1.64 0.51
C LYS A 55 14.63 -1.55 -0.54
N GLN A 56 14.29 -1.67 -1.82
CA GLN A 56 15.27 -1.48 -2.90
C GLN A 56 15.85 -0.06 -2.92
N LEU A 57 15.00 0.96 -2.73
CA LEU A 57 15.44 2.35 -2.71
C LEU A 57 16.35 2.64 -1.50
N GLU A 58 16.03 2.08 -0.33
CA GLU A 58 16.87 2.18 0.88
C GLU A 58 18.23 1.52 0.67
N ASN A 59 18.24 0.30 0.12
CA ASN A 59 19.48 -0.42 -0.20
C ASN A 59 20.34 0.34 -1.21
N ALA A 60 19.73 0.90 -2.26
CA ALA A 60 20.45 1.70 -3.25
C ALA A 60 21.09 2.95 -2.62
N LYS A 61 20.37 3.63 -1.71
CA LYS A 61 20.92 4.76 -0.96
C LYS A 61 22.09 4.35 -0.07
N LEU A 62 21.98 3.21 0.64
CA LEU A 62 23.06 2.68 1.46
C LEU A 62 24.31 2.35 0.63
N VAL A 63 24.13 1.76 -0.55
CA VAL A 63 25.23 1.46 -1.48
C VAL A 63 25.92 2.75 -1.95
N CYS A 64 25.18 3.81 -2.27
CA CYS A 64 25.77 5.08 -2.71
C CYS A 64 26.45 5.90 -1.58
N LEU A 65 26.24 5.53 -0.32
CA LEU A 65 26.85 6.20 0.85
C LEU A 65 28.12 5.49 1.35
N ASN A 66 28.46 4.33 0.79
CA ASN A 66 29.69 3.57 1.06
C ASN A 66 30.68 3.71 -0.11
#